data_AF-A0A937J225-F1
#
_entry.id   AF-A0A937J225-F1
#
_cell.length_a   1.000
_cell.length_b   1.000
_cell.length_c   1.000
_cell.angle_alpha   90.00
_cell.angle_beta   90.00
_cell.angle_gamma   90.00
#
_symmetry.space_group_name_H-M   'P 1'
#
loop_
_entity.id
_entity.type
_entity.pdbx_description
1 polymer ?
#
loop_
_entity_poly.entity_id
_entity_poly.type
_entity_poly.pdbx_seq_one_letter_code
_entity_poly.pdbx_strand_id
1 'polypeptide(L)'
;MSGQPIRFCSESMNAPAKVTGYQHAHTALCDRRLVQSMYGECDVLMERVLLTLHGEPHACRRAIEWKLFRRDFARYYEREVYPVTLAQTLAAYLDQGRLDLPEFGFRVNINLSADIAGIDRPEGSESETDALVAFTRKFS
;
A
#
# COMPACT_ATOMS: atom_id res chain seq x y z
N MET A 1 26.95 -16.46 45.68
CA MET A 1 25.95 -17.17 44.86
C MET A 1 26.37 -17.04 43.41
N SER A 2 26.93 -18.11 42.83
CA SER A 2 27.42 -18.14 41.45
C SER A 2 26.26 -18.43 40.48
N GLY A 3 25.74 -17.39 39.84
CA GLY A 3 24.79 -17.55 38.74
C GLY A 3 25.53 -17.98 37.48
N GLN A 4 25.19 -19.14 36.92
CA GLN A 4 25.74 -19.55 35.63
C GLN A 4 25.21 -18.65 34.51
N PRO A 5 26.04 -18.28 33.53
CA PRO A 5 25.56 -17.57 32.34
C PRO A 5 24.70 -18.51 31.48
N ILE A 6 23.54 -18.00 31.06
CA ILE A 6 22.65 -18.69 30.12
C ILE A 6 23.41 -18.84 28.80
N ARG A 7 23.75 -20.08 28.42
CA ARG A 7 24.31 -20.38 27.11
C ARG A 7 23.21 -20.24 26.06
N PHE A 8 23.30 -19.20 25.23
CA PHE A 8 22.59 -19.18 23.96
C PHE A 8 23.36 -20.04 22.96
N CYS A 9 22.96 -21.31 22.83
CA CYS A 9 23.21 -22.09 21.62
C CYS A 9 21.96 -21.98 20.76
N SER A 10 22.06 -21.38 19.58
CA SER A 10 20.96 -21.36 18.62
C SER A 10 21.53 -21.23 17.20
N GLU A 11 21.99 -22.35 16.66
CA GLU A 11 22.25 -22.52 15.22
C GLU A 11 20.95 -22.69 14.41
N SER A 12 19.81 -22.19 14.89
CA SER A 12 18.50 -22.32 14.22
C SER A 12 17.65 -21.05 14.29
N MET A 13 18.24 -19.88 14.03
CA MET A 13 17.57 -18.58 14.11
C MET A 13 16.91 -18.09 12.81
N ASN A 14 16.77 -18.94 11.78
CA ASN A 14 16.37 -18.50 10.43
C ASN A 14 14.99 -18.97 9.94
N ALA A 15 14.18 -19.65 10.76
CA ALA A 15 12.82 -20.00 10.36
C ALA A 15 11.83 -18.88 10.71
N PRO A 16 10.93 -18.48 9.79
CA PRO A 16 9.94 -17.45 10.08
C PRO A 16 8.98 -17.93 11.17
N ALA A 17 8.74 -17.07 12.17
CA ALA A 17 7.75 -17.35 13.21
C ALA A 17 6.34 -17.03 12.69
N LYS A 18 5.42 -18.00 12.81
CA LYS A 18 4.01 -17.78 12.47
C LYS A 18 3.26 -17.21 13.67
N VAL A 19 2.70 -16.02 13.51
CA VAL A 19 1.83 -15.38 14.52
C VAL A 19 0.37 -15.61 14.15
N THR A 20 -0.40 -16.22 15.05
CA THR A 20 -1.84 -16.49 14.84
C THR A 20 -2.67 -16.03 16.03
N GLY A 21 -3.88 -15.57 15.74
CA GLY A 21 -4.81 -15.05 16.74
C GLY A 21 -4.63 -13.57 16.99
N TYR A 22 -5.74 -12.90 17.32
CA TYR A 22 -5.81 -11.44 17.42
C TYR A 22 -4.79 -10.87 18.43
N GLN A 23 -4.76 -11.39 19.67
CA GLN A 23 -3.88 -10.89 20.72
C GLN A 23 -2.41 -10.94 20.30
N HIS A 24 -1.96 -12.10 19.79
CA HIS A 24 -0.58 -12.28 19.39
C HIS A 24 -0.22 -11.39 18.19
N ALA A 25 -1.12 -11.24 17.21
CA ALA A 25 -0.92 -10.35 16.07
C ALA A 25 -0.81 -8.89 16.53
N HIS A 26 -1.71 -8.44 17.42
CA HIS A 26 -1.66 -7.09 17.96
C HIS A 26 -0.35 -6.83 18.72
N THR A 27 0.05 -7.75 19.61
CA THR A 27 1.33 -7.63 20.34
C THR A 27 2.52 -7.55 19.39
N ALA A 28 2.57 -8.40 18.35
CA ALA A 28 3.65 -8.39 17.38
C ALA A 28 3.67 -7.09 16.54
N LEU A 29 2.51 -6.67 16.00
CA LEU A 29 2.40 -5.47 15.17
C LEU A 29 2.66 -4.16 15.94
N CYS A 30 2.51 -4.17 17.27
CA CYS A 30 2.80 -3.02 18.12
C CYS A 30 4.20 -3.07 18.78
N ASP A 31 4.98 -4.13 18.59
CA ASP A 31 6.34 -4.22 19.13
C ASP A 31 7.31 -3.39 18.28
N ARG A 32 7.80 -2.28 18.85
CA ARG A 32 8.73 -1.36 18.16
C ARG A 32 10.10 -1.95 17.85
N ARG A 33 10.42 -3.14 18.36
CA ARG A 33 11.64 -3.88 18.04
C ARG A 33 11.51 -4.66 16.73
N LEU A 34 10.27 -4.90 16.27
CA LEU A 34 9.99 -5.57 15.01
C LEU A 34 9.84 -4.54 13.90
N VAL A 35 10.40 -4.85 12.74
CA VAL A 35 10.38 -4.02 11.55
C VAL A 35 10.03 -4.86 10.33
N GLN A 36 9.55 -4.22 9.27
CA GLN A 36 9.14 -4.92 8.05
C GLN A 36 10.37 -5.36 7.26
N SER A 37 10.49 -6.67 7.00
CA SER A 37 11.68 -7.24 6.35
C SER A 37 11.54 -7.53 4.85
N MET A 38 10.31 -7.66 4.33
CA MET A 38 10.05 -8.25 3.00
C MET A 38 10.26 -7.34 1.78
N TYR A 39 10.55 -6.06 1.96
CA TYR A 39 10.69 -5.11 0.84
C TYR A 39 12.13 -4.74 0.49
N GLY A 40 13.11 -5.34 1.18
CA GLY A 40 14.54 -5.14 0.88
C GLY A 40 15.01 -5.79 -0.43
N GLU A 41 14.21 -6.69 -1.03
CA GLU A 41 14.57 -7.29 -2.33
C GLU A 41 14.32 -6.33 -3.51
N CYS A 42 13.65 -5.18 -3.28
CA CYS A 42 13.36 -4.16 -4.28
C CYS A 42 13.80 -2.77 -3.81
N ASP A 43 15.04 -2.69 -3.30
CA ASP A 43 15.59 -1.51 -2.63
C ASP A 43 15.43 -0.20 -3.41
N VAL A 44 15.60 -0.22 -4.72
CA VAL A 44 15.55 1.01 -5.55
C VAL A 44 14.14 1.62 -5.58
N LEU A 45 13.09 0.81 -5.70
CA LEU A 45 11.71 1.29 -5.75
C LEU A 45 11.14 1.54 -4.35
N MET A 46 11.58 0.76 -3.37
CA MET A 46 11.06 0.81 -2.00
C MET A 46 11.85 1.76 -1.09
N GLU A 47 12.91 2.40 -1.60
CA GLU A 47 13.66 3.42 -0.88
C GLU A 47 12.75 4.59 -0.47
N ARG A 48 12.71 4.87 0.84
CA ARG A 48 11.91 5.96 1.46
C ARG A 48 10.40 5.84 1.24
N VAL A 49 9.90 4.68 0.84
CA VAL A 49 8.46 4.39 0.88
C VAL A 49 8.03 4.24 2.34
N LEU A 50 6.86 4.76 2.70
CA LEU A 50 6.40 4.72 4.11
C LEU A 50 6.47 3.31 4.70
N LEU A 51 6.17 2.29 3.90
CA LEU A 51 6.15 0.88 4.28
C LEU A 51 7.52 0.30 4.71
N THR A 52 8.63 0.88 4.25
CA THR A 52 10.01 0.46 4.57
C THR A 52 10.71 1.39 5.54
N LEU A 53 10.14 2.57 5.81
CA LEU A 53 10.65 3.48 6.83
C LEU A 53 10.34 2.93 8.22
N HIS A 54 11.25 3.17 9.16
CA HIS A 54 11.08 2.82 10.57
C HIS A 54 11.48 3.97 11.49
N GLY A 55 11.04 3.91 12.74
CA GLY A 55 11.38 4.92 13.75
C GLY A 55 10.92 6.33 13.39
N GLU A 56 11.80 7.31 13.58
CA GLU A 56 11.50 8.73 13.36
C GLU A 56 11.21 9.06 11.88
N PRO A 57 12.01 8.61 10.90
CA PRO A 57 11.67 8.80 9.48
C PRO A 57 10.26 8.35 9.10
N HIS A 58 9.81 7.20 9.62
CA HIS A 58 8.45 6.72 9.42
C HIS A 58 7.41 7.64 10.07
N ALA A 59 7.63 8.04 11.32
CA ALA A 59 6.73 8.93 12.04
C ALA A 59 6.56 10.28 11.32
N CYS A 60 7.66 10.89 10.87
CA CYS A 60 7.64 12.13 10.10
C CYS A 60 6.87 11.96 8.78
N ARG A 61 7.19 10.93 7.99
CA ARG A 61 6.52 10.68 6.69
C ARG A 61 5.03 10.43 6.87
N ARG A 62 4.66 9.58 7.84
CA ARG A 62 3.26 9.29 8.18
C ARG A 62 2.51 10.55 8.57
N ALA A 63 3.10 11.44 9.37
CA ALA A 63 2.45 12.68 9.80
C ALA A 63 2.10 13.61 8.62
N ILE A 64 2.92 13.61 7.57
CA ILE A 64 2.67 14.37 6.34
C ILE A 64 1.56 13.69 5.52
N GLU A 65 1.72 12.40 5.21
CA GLU A 65 0.78 11.65 4.36
C GLU A 65 -0.60 11.48 5.00
N TRP A 66 -0.68 11.43 6.34
CA TRP A 66 -1.94 11.31 7.08
C TRP A 66 -2.97 12.39 6.76
N LYS A 67 -2.54 13.54 6.23
CA LYS A 67 -3.45 14.60 5.77
C LYS A 67 -4.40 14.13 4.67
N LEU A 68 -3.96 13.21 3.80
CA LEU A 68 -4.76 12.59 2.73
C LEU A 68 -5.76 11.56 3.28
N PHE A 69 -5.53 11.05 4.49
CA PHE A 69 -6.36 10.01 5.11
C PHE A 69 -7.24 10.55 6.24
N ARG A 70 -7.38 11.87 6.36
CA ARG A 70 -8.30 12.47 7.31
C ARG A 70 -9.74 12.21 6.87
N ARG A 71 -10.63 12.06 7.86
CA ARG A 71 -12.04 11.71 7.64
C ARG A 71 -12.78 12.71 6.75
N ASP A 72 -12.49 13.98 6.88
CA ASP A 72 -13.08 15.07 6.08
C ASP A 72 -12.63 14.97 4.62
N PHE A 73 -11.33 14.79 4.38
CA PHE A 73 -10.79 14.61 3.02
C PHE A 73 -11.32 13.32 2.39
N ALA A 74 -11.29 12.19 3.11
CA ALA A 74 -11.82 10.92 2.62
C ALA A 74 -13.30 11.03 2.22
N ARG A 75 -14.12 11.72 3.03
CA ARG A 75 -15.52 11.98 2.73
C ARG A 75 -15.70 12.87 1.50
N TYR A 76 -14.92 13.94 1.39
CA TYR A 76 -14.96 14.83 0.23
C TYR A 76 -14.59 14.06 -1.04
N TYR A 77 -13.49 13.32 -1.00
CA TYR A 77 -13.01 12.55 -2.13
C TYR A 77 -14.04 11.49 -2.55
N GLU A 78 -14.60 10.73 -1.61
CA GLU A 78 -15.64 9.72 -1.87
C GLU A 78 -16.91 10.30 -2.52
N ARG A 79 -17.33 11.51 -2.11
CA ARG A 79 -18.62 12.09 -2.52
C ARG A 79 -18.52 12.99 -3.75
N GLU A 80 -17.42 13.72 -3.89
CA GLU A 80 -17.32 14.82 -4.85
C GLU A 80 -16.33 14.52 -5.97
N VAL A 81 -15.26 13.76 -5.70
CA VAL A 81 -14.17 13.52 -6.67
C VAL A 81 -14.30 12.14 -7.32
N TYR A 82 -14.27 11.09 -6.50
CA TYR A 82 -14.23 9.70 -6.94
C TYR A 82 -15.39 9.26 -7.86
N PRO A 83 -16.65 9.71 -7.66
CA PRO A 83 -17.74 9.29 -8.53
C PRO A 83 -17.53 9.67 -10.00
N VAL A 84 -16.86 10.79 -10.27
CA VAL A 84 -16.53 11.23 -11.63
C VAL A 84 -15.52 10.27 -12.27
N THR A 85 -14.41 10.01 -11.58
CA THR A 85 -13.36 9.09 -12.04
C THR A 85 -13.90 7.66 -12.24
N LEU A 86 -14.75 7.19 -11.33
CA LEU A 86 -15.38 5.88 -11.42
C LEU A 86 -16.36 5.80 -12.60
N ALA A 87 -17.21 6.83 -12.79
CA ALA A 87 -18.16 6.86 -13.90
C ALA A 87 -17.47 6.82 -15.26
N GLN A 88 -16.38 7.57 -15.42
CA GLN A 88 -15.55 7.54 -16.63
C GLN A 88 -14.99 6.14 -16.91
N THR A 89 -14.45 5.48 -15.88
CA THR A 89 -13.92 4.11 -16.02
C THR A 89 -15.02 3.10 -16.34
N LEU A 90 -16.21 3.27 -15.74
CA LEU A 90 -17.34 2.35 -15.90
C LEU A 90 -18.07 2.52 -17.25
N ALA A 91 -18.09 3.72 -17.82
CA ALA A 91 -18.85 4.05 -19.03
C ALA A 91 -18.58 3.09 -20.20
N ALA A 92 -17.31 2.82 -20.51
CA ALA A 92 -16.92 1.92 -21.59
C ALA A 92 -17.44 0.49 -21.40
N TYR A 93 -17.51 0.02 -20.15
CA TYR A 93 -18.03 -1.32 -19.83
C TYR A 93 -19.56 -1.39 -19.89
N LEU A 94 -20.25 -0.29 -19.58
CA LEU A 94 -21.70 -0.20 -19.73
C LEU A 94 -22.10 -0.32 -21.20
N ASP A 95 -21.38 0.37 -22.09
CA ASP A 95 -21.61 0.30 -23.54
C ASP A 95 -21.33 -1.12 -24.09
N GLN A 96 -20.33 -1.81 -23.55
CA GLN A 96 -20.01 -3.19 -23.92
C GLN A 96 -20.99 -4.22 -23.34
N GLY A 97 -21.72 -3.87 -22.28
CA GLY A 97 -22.65 -4.77 -21.57
C GLY A 97 -21.99 -5.91 -20.80
N ARG A 98 -20.66 -5.88 -20.64
CA ARG A 98 -19.87 -6.91 -19.93
C ARG A 98 -18.55 -6.33 -19.43
N LEU A 99 -17.99 -6.92 -18.38
CA LEU A 99 -16.67 -6.56 -17.86
C LEU A 99 -15.96 -7.77 -17.25
N ASP A 100 -14.62 -7.67 -17.16
CA ASP A 100 -13.78 -8.53 -16.32
C ASP A 100 -13.57 -7.82 -14.98
N LEU A 101 -14.06 -8.42 -13.89
CA LEU A 101 -14.13 -7.75 -12.59
C LEU A 101 -12.74 -7.49 -11.98
N PRO A 102 -11.80 -8.46 -11.95
CA PRO A 102 -10.41 -8.21 -11.62
C PRO A 102 -9.78 -7.05 -12.40
N GLU A 103 -9.92 -7.04 -13.73
CA GLU A 103 -9.32 -5.99 -14.56
C GLU A 103 -9.96 -4.62 -14.29
N PHE A 104 -11.29 -4.58 -14.18
CA PHE A 104 -12.01 -3.37 -13.80
C PHE A 104 -11.55 -2.83 -12.44
N GLY A 105 -11.46 -3.71 -11.43
CA GLY A 105 -10.99 -3.34 -10.09
C GLY A 105 -9.56 -2.80 -10.10
N PHE A 106 -8.68 -3.38 -10.92
CA PHE A 106 -7.32 -2.89 -11.11
C PHE A 106 -7.30 -1.49 -11.73
N ARG A 107 -8.07 -1.26 -12.81
CA ARG A 107 -8.17 0.04 -13.50
C ARG A 107 -8.75 1.13 -12.60
N VAL A 108 -9.75 0.80 -11.80
CA VAL A 108 -10.30 1.71 -10.79
C VAL A 108 -9.25 2.07 -9.75
N ASN A 109 -8.51 1.09 -9.24
CA ASN A 109 -7.50 1.30 -8.20
C ASN A 109 -6.31 2.13 -8.71
N ILE A 110 -5.86 1.91 -9.95
CA ILE A 110 -4.74 2.70 -10.50
C ILE A 110 -5.14 4.16 -10.71
N ASN A 111 -6.38 4.42 -11.14
CA ASN A 111 -6.89 5.79 -11.28
C ASN A 111 -7.02 6.49 -9.93
N LEU A 112 -7.53 5.80 -8.91
CA LEU A 112 -7.53 6.29 -7.52
C LEU A 112 -6.11 6.60 -7.02
N SER A 113 -5.17 5.71 -7.29
CA SER A 113 -3.77 5.87 -6.88
C SER A 113 -3.11 7.06 -7.57
N ALA A 114 -3.42 7.27 -8.85
CA ALA A 114 -2.94 8.42 -9.62
C ALA A 114 -3.44 9.75 -9.03
N ASP A 115 -4.73 9.83 -8.67
CA ASP A 115 -5.30 11.03 -8.03
C ASP A 115 -4.60 11.34 -6.70
N ILE A 116 -4.39 10.32 -5.85
CA ILE A 116 -3.72 10.48 -4.55
C ILE A 116 -2.24 10.87 -4.72
N ALA A 117 -1.58 10.33 -5.74
CA ALA A 117 -0.19 10.63 -6.07
C ALA A 117 -0.01 12.00 -6.76
N GLY A 118 -1.10 12.65 -7.19
CA GLY A 118 -1.07 13.89 -7.95
C GLY A 118 -0.51 13.71 -9.37
N ILE A 119 -0.78 12.56 -9.99
CA ILE A 119 -0.43 12.32 -11.39
C ILE A 119 -1.50 12.97 -12.27
N ASP A 120 -1.07 13.90 -13.12
CA ASP A 120 -1.96 14.60 -14.04
C ASP A 120 -2.49 13.65 -15.13
N ARG A 121 -3.81 13.63 -15.30
CA ARG A 121 -4.55 12.97 -16.37
C ARG A 121 -5.55 13.95 -16.97
N PRO A 122 -5.10 14.94 -17.76
CA PRO A 122 -5.94 16.05 -18.22
C PRO A 122 -7.14 15.61 -19.06
N GLU A 123 -7.03 14.49 -19.79
CA GLU A 123 -8.13 13.98 -20.63
C GLU A 123 -9.03 12.99 -19.88
N GLY A 124 -8.54 12.41 -18.79
CA GLY A 124 -9.24 11.35 -18.05
C GLY A 124 -9.51 10.11 -18.90
N SER A 125 -8.70 9.88 -19.94
CA SER A 125 -9.02 8.95 -21.02
C SER A 125 -8.65 7.50 -20.67
N GLU A 126 -9.18 6.57 -21.49
CA GLU A 126 -8.84 5.15 -21.38
C GLU A 126 -7.36 4.89 -21.69
N SER A 127 -6.80 5.61 -22.67
CA SER A 127 -5.39 5.47 -23.06
C SER A 127 -4.42 5.96 -21.98
N GLU A 128 -4.75 7.03 -21.27
CA GLU A 128 -3.98 7.47 -20.10
C GLU A 128 -4.00 6.40 -19.00
N THR A 129 -5.17 5.79 -18.76
CA THR A 129 -5.31 4.67 -17.81
C THR A 129 -4.47 3.48 -18.26
N ASP A 130 -4.51 3.12 -19.55
CA ASP A 130 -3.73 2.01 -20.13
C ASP A 130 -2.22 2.23 -19.96
N ALA A 131 -1.75 3.47 -20.12
CA ALA A 131 -0.35 3.81 -19.89
C ALA A 131 0.06 3.56 -18.43
N LEU A 132 -0.77 3.98 -17.46
CA LEU A 132 -0.52 3.73 -16.03
C LEU A 132 -0.54 2.24 -15.70
N VAL A 133 -1.49 1.49 -16.27
CA VAL A 133 -1.54 0.02 -16.15
C VAL A 133 -0.26 -0.61 -16.72
N ALA A 134 0.19 -0.16 -17.89
CA ALA A 134 1.41 -0.68 -18.51
C ALA A 134 2.67 -0.37 -17.68
N PHE A 135 2.76 0.81 -17.06
CA PHE A 135 3.86 1.14 -16.15
C PHE A 135 3.86 0.27 -14.90
N THR A 136 2.71 0.11 -14.24
CA THR A 136 2.62 -0.67 -13.00
C THR A 136 2.86 -2.16 -13.21
N ARG A 137 2.37 -2.71 -14.33
CA ARG A 137 2.61 -4.12 -14.70
C ARG A 137 4.09 -4.46 -14.94
N LYS A 138 4.96 -3.48 -15.26
CA LYS A 138 6.42 -3.73 -15.36
C LYS A 138 7.06 -4.08 -14.02
N PHE A 139 6.40 -3.75 -12.91
CA PHE A 139 6.90 -3.92 -11.56
C PHE A 139 6.07 -4.93 -10.75
N SER A 140 5.12 -5.62 -11.39
CA SER A 140 4.21 -6.59 -10.78
C SER A 140 4.61 -8.02 -11.12
#